data_AF-A0A174C999-F1
#
_entry.id   AF-A0A174C999-F1
#
_cell.length_a   1.000
_cell.length_b   1.000
_cell.length_c   1.000
_cell.angle_alpha   90.00
_cell.angle_beta   90.00
_cell.angle_gamma   90.00
#
_symmetry.space_group_name_H-M   'P 1'
#
loop_
_entity.id
_entity.type
_entity.pdbx_description
1 polymer ?
#
loop_
_entity_poly.entity_id
_entity_poly.type
_entity_poly.pdbx_seq_one_letter_code
_entity_poly.pdbx_strand_id
1 'polypeptide(L)' 'MYIHEAVEKAVKENGKIIRSSARRPESDIYSEITPTNSYDACLITVLHDGKPRKTAGRWNPTADDLMADDWTVITE' A
#
# COMPACT_ATOMS: atom_id res chain seq x y z
N MET A 1 -7.92 8.56 -3.15
CA MET A 1 -9.12 7.77 -2.80
C MET A 1 -9.13 7.52 -1.31
N TYR A 2 -10.29 7.26 -0.72
CA TYR A 2 -10.34 6.70 0.63
C TYR A 2 -9.79 5.28 0.62
N ILE A 3 -9.32 4.80 1.78
CA ILE A 3 -8.65 3.50 1.89
C ILE A 3 -9.51 2.33 1.36
N HIS A 4 -10.81 2.33 1.66
CA HIS A 4 -11.71 1.25 1.27
C HIS A 4 -11.95 1.20 -0.25
N GLU A 5 -12.02 2.36 -0.91
CA GLU A 5 -12.14 2.45 -2.38
C GLU A 5 -10.85 1.96 -3.05
N ALA A 6 -9.69 2.35 -2.53
CA ALA A 6 -8.40 1.90 -3.04
C ALA A 6 -8.21 0.39 -2.86
N VAL A 7 -8.62 -0.18 -1.72
CA VAL A 7 -8.60 -1.63 -1.46
C VAL A 7 -9.50 -2.37 -2.44
N GLU A 8 -10.75 -1.93 -2.62
CA GLU A 8 -11.68 -2.58 -3.55
C GLU A 8 -11.14 -2.58 -4.98
N LYS A 9 -10.60 -1.45 -5.43
CA LYS A 9 -10.01 -1.31 -6.76
C LYS A 9 -8.77 -2.19 -6.91
N ALA A 10 -7.85 -2.17 -5.95
CA ALA A 10 -6.64 -3.00 -5.99
C ALA A 10 -6.95 -4.50 -6.04
N VAL A 11 -7.95 -4.97 -5.29
CA VAL A 11 -8.36 -6.39 -5.35
C VAL A 11 -8.93 -6.76 -6.72
N LYS A 12 -9.74 -5.88 -7.34
CA LYS A 12 -10.30 -6.12 -8.69
C LYS A 12 -9.23 -6.12 -9.77
N GLU A 13 -8.22 -5.25 -9.64
CA GLU A 13 -7.17 -5.04 -10.64
C GLU A 13 -5.90 -5.85 -10.36
N ASN A 14 -5.90 -6.70 -9.32
CA ASN A 14 -4.71 -7.41 -8.83
C ASN A 14 -3.51 -6.46 -8.57
N GLY A 15 -3.80 -5.27 -8.05
CA GLY A 15 -2.85 -4.21 -7.75
C GLY A 15 -2.46 -4.12 -6.28
N LYS A 16 -1.68 -3.09 -5.97
CA LYS A 16 -1.25 -2.70 -4.62
C LYS A 16 -1.71 -1.27 -4.34
N ILE A 17 -1.71 -0.84 -3.08
CA ILE A 17 -2.05 0.54 -2.70
C ILE A 17 -0.88 1.25 -2.06
N ILE A 18 -0.78 2.56 -2.30
CA ILE A 18 0.19 3.45 -1.67
C ILE A 18 -0.50 4.75 -1.20
N ARG A 19 0.07 5.35 -0.15
CA ARG A 19 -0.19 6.76 0.19
C ARG A 19 0.63 7.65 -0.74
N SER A 20 -0.01 8.52 -1.51
CA SER A 20 0.72 9.45 -2.37
C SER A 20 1.61 10.40 -1.57
N SER A 21 1.17 10.83 -0.38
CA SER A 21 1.96 11.65 0.55
C SER A 21 3.18 10.95 1.14
N ALA A 22 3.17 9.61 1.25
CA ALA A 22 4.30 8.85 1.78
C ALA A 22 5.42 8.64 0.75
N ARG A 23 5.10 8.76 -0.55
CA ARG A 23 6.08 8.68 -1.63
C ARG A 23 6.69 10.05 -1.86
N ARG A 24 7.93 10.23 -1.41
CA ARG A 24 8.63 11.51 -1.50
C ARG A 24 9.50 11.57 -2.76
N PRO A 25 9.48 12.66 -3.56
CA PRO A 25 10.31 12.77 -4.75
C PRO A 25 11.82 12.65 -4.49
N GLU A 26 12.27 13.02 -3.29
CA GLU A 26 13.67 12.96 -2.86
C GLU A 26 14.09 11.60 -2.29
N SER A 27 13.19 10.63 -2.19
CA SER A 27 13.47 9.32 -1.63
C SER A 27 12.88 8.19 -2.47
N ASP A 28 13.75 7.29 -2.90
CA ASP A 28 13.36 6.05 -3.57
C ASP A 28 12.91 4.96 -2.57
N ILE A 29 12.76 5.30 -1.28
CA ILE A 29 12.28 4.41 -0.23
C ILE A 29 10.81 4.72 0.06
N TYR A 30 9.94 3.76 -0.22
CA TYR A 30 8.51 3.88 0.07
C TYR A 30 7.90 2.50 0.33
N SER A 31 6.68 2.49 0.87
CA SER A 31 5.96 1.27 1.21
C SER A 31 4.73 1.09 0.34
N GLU A 32 4.49 -0.14 -0.08
CA GLU A 32 3.30 -0.59 -0.80
C GLU A 32 2.54 -1.58 0.07
N ILE A 33 1.21 -1.49 0.06
CA ILE A 33 0.33 -2.45 0.75
C ILE A 33 -0.34 -3.33 -0.29
N THR A 34 -0.24 -4.64 -0.12
CA THR A 34 -0.99 -5.64 -0.90
C THR A 34 -2.19 -6.08 -0.07
N PRO A 35 -3.43 -5.69 -0.46
CA PRO A 35 -4.62 -6.22 0.18
C PRO A 35 -4.75 -7.71 -0.10
N THR A 36 -4.88 -8.54 0.94
CA THR A 36 -5.14 -9.98 0.78
C THR A 36 -6.17 -10.45 1.79
N ASN A 37 -6.85 -11.55 1.47
CA ASN A 37 -7.73 -12.28 2.38
C ASN A 37 -7.04 -13.50 3.01
N SER A 38 -5.71 -13.55 2.98
CA SER A 38 -4.94 -14.65 3.57
C SER A 38 -4.85 -14.53 5.10
N TYR A 39 -4.36 -15.57 5.77
CA TYR A 39 -4.07 -15.53 7.21
C TYR A 39 -2.96 -14.54 7.59
N ASP A 40 -2.18 -14.08 6.63
CA ASP A 40 -1.20 -13.01 6.82
C ASP A 40 -1.81 -11.60 6.72
N ALA A 41 -3.13 -11.49 6.50
CA ALA A 41 -3.86 -10.24 6.29
C ALA A 41 -3.25 -9.40 5.15
N CYS A 42 -3.35 -8.07 5.21
CA CYS A 42 -2.67 -7.21 4.25
C CYS A 42 -1.14 -7.28 4.45
N LEU A 43 -0.40 -7.35 3.34
CA LEU A 43 1.06 -7.36 3.35
C LEU A 43 1.59 -5.94 3.16
N ILE A 44 2.66 -5.56 3.86
CA ILE A 44 3.42 -4.34 3.61
C ILE A 44 4.78 -4.70 3.02
N THR A 45 5.12 -4.09 1.89
CA THR A 45 6.41 -4.23 1.21
C THR A 45 7.12 -2.89 1.18
N VAL A 46 8.34 -2.84 1.72
CA VAL A 46 9.23 -1.68 1.60
C VAL A 46 10.08 -1.84 0.35
N LEU A 47 10.06 -0.83 -0.51
CA LEU A 47 10.84 -0.77 -1.74
C LEU A 47 12.01 0.19 -1.58
N HIS A 48 13.09 -0.12 -2.28
CA HIS A 48 14.24 0.75 -2.51
C HIS A 48 14.50 0.75 -4.02
N ASP A 49 14.55 1.92 -4.65
CA ASP A 49 14.76 2.05 -6.10
C ASP A 49 13.74 1.21 -6.91
N GLY A 50 12.48 1.17 -6.45
CA GLY A 50 11.42 0.37 -7.06
C GLY A 50 11.56 -1.14 -6.88
N LYS A 51 12.53 -1.63 -6.09
CA LYS A 51 12.77 -3.05 -5.83
C LYS A 51 12.33 -3.44 -4.42
N PRO A 52 11.59 -4.55 -4.24
CA PRO A 52 11.23 -5.04 -2.91
C PRO A 52 12.46 -5.36 -2.07
N ARG A 53 12.57 -4.74 -0.90
CA ARG A 53 13.67 -4.99 0.07
C ARG A 53 13.23 -5.87 1.22
N LYS A 54 12.00 -5.67 1.70
CA LYS A 54 11.41 -6.39 2.83
C LYS A 54 9.90 -6.43 2.68
N THR A 55 9.32 -7.59 2.93
CA THR A 55 7.87 -7.78 3.04
C THR A 55 7.52 -8.33 4.41
N ALA A 56 6.45 -7.84 5.01
CA ALA A 56 5.88 -8.34 6.25
C ALA A 56 4.37 -8.48 6.12
N GLY A 57 3.80 -9.52 6.73
CA GLY A 57 2.35 -9.63 6.89
C GLY A 57 1.82 -8.74 8.02
N ARG A 58 0.49 -8.74 8.17
CA ARG A 58 -0.25 -8.09 9.26
C ARG A 58 0.03 -6.59 9.33
N TRP A 59 -0.04 -5.92 8.18
CA TRP A 59 -0.03 -4.46 8.19
C TRP A 59 -1.20 -3.93 9.03
N ASN A 60 -0.88 -3.08 10.01
CA ASN A 60 -1.85 -2.47 10.89
C ASN A 60 -1.95 -0.98 10.53
N PRO A 61 -3.07 -0.51 9.98
CA PRO A 61 -3.23 0.90 9.64
C PRO A 61 -3.30 1.76 10.91
N THR A 62 -2.73 2.95 10.83
CA THR A 62 -2.93 4.00 11.84
C THR A 62 -4.28 4.70 11.64
N ALA A 63 -4.69 5.54 12.59
CA ALA A 63 -5.89 6.36 12.42
C ALA A 63 -5.77 7.31 11.20
N ASP A 64 -4.57 7.85 10.94
CA ASP A 64 -4.31 8.69 9.75
C ASP A 64 -4.50 7.89 8.47
N ASP A 65 -3.97 6.66 8.42
CA ASP A 65 -4.14 5.76 7.28
C ASP A 65 -5.62 5.49 6.96
N LEU A 66 -6.44 5.30 7.99
CA LEU A 66 -7.87 5.02 7.85
C LEU A 66 -8.69 6.24 7.39
N MET A 67 -8.29 7.45 7.80
CA MET A 67 -9.00 8.69 7.46
C MET A 67 -8.50 9.34 6.16
N ALA A 68 -7.35 8.94 5.67
CA ALA A 68 -6.73 9.50 4.49
C ALA A 68 -7.53 9.31 3.20
N ASP A 69 -7.40 10.30 2.33
CA ASP A 69 -8.05 10.39 1.02
C ASP A 69 -7.04 10.43 -0.15
N ASP A 70 -5.74 10.29 0.13
CA ASP A 70 -4.64 10.26 -0.84
C ASP A 70 -4.12 8.84 -1.14
N TRP A 71 -4.95 7.81 -0.94
CA TRP A 71 -4.63 6.46 -1.40
C TRP A 71 -4.72 6.36 -2.92
N THR A 72 -3.74 5.69 -3.52
CA THR A 72 -3.67 5.40 -4.95
C THR A 72 -3.39 3.92 -5.18
N VAL A 73 -3.92 3.39 -6.29
CA VAL A 73 -3.67 2.02 -6.73
C VAL A 73 -2.52 2.04 -7.72
N ILE A 74 -1.59 1.12 -7.56
CA ILE A 74 -0.53 0.82 -8.51
C ILE A 74 -0.76 -0.59 -9.06
N THR A 75 -0.82 -0.69 -10.38
CA THR A 75 -0.89 -1.95 -11.12
C THR A 75 0.47 -2.18 -11.77
N GLU A 76 0.96 -3.42 -11.74
CA GLU A 76 2.08 -3.83 -12.59
C GLU A 76 1.65 -3.90 -14.07
#